data_AF-A0A2S7YMN4-F1
#
_entry.id   AF-A0A2S7YMN4-F1
#
_cell.length_a   1.000
_cell.length_b   1.000
_cell.length_c   1.000
_cell.angle_alpha   90.00
_cell.angle_beta   90.00
_cell.angle_gamma   90.00
#
_symmetry.space_group_name_H-M   'P 1'
#
loop_
_entity.id
_entity.type
_entity.pdbx_description
1 polymer ?
#
loop_
_entity_poly.entity_id
_entity_poly.type
_entity_poly.pdbx_seq_one_letter_code
_entity_poly.pdbx_strand_id
1 'polypeptide(L)'
;MSCFPVDCLDWPPDFRFSILRDAASCWRVDVVRLALARFIFRTLDLNRALSTAVTSPPDNLDTLYEGPRALDYIHQQQIIHLLIDAGTDPSCFNGIVTHLATHIDLVGALKALLERGADPNGRGLDKKATALHHPGGPAYVNNGPERHLHETGIRMLLDHGASVLERDTESNAPLHYAAFGSNVRCFRLLASKLPPDADASIVNLKRL
;
A
#
# COMPACT_ATOMS: atom_id res chain seq x y z
N MET A 1 -26.23 42.59 -5.63
CA MET A 1 -25.06 41.79 -6.03
C MET A 1 -23.95 42.03 -5.02
N SER A 2 -23.96 41.28 -3.92
CA SER A 2 -22.92 41.31 -2.91
C SER A 2 -21.99 40.13 -3.17
N CYS A 3 -20.85 40.39 -3.80
CA CYS A 3 -19.73 39.46 -3.82
C CYS A 3 -19.22 39.32 -2.39
N PHE A 4 -19.50 38.19 -1.73
CA PHE A 4 -18.75 37.79 -0.55
C PHE A 4 -17.33 37.42 -1.01
N PRO A 5 -16.28 38.07 -0.49
CA PRO A 5 -14.92 37.61 -0.73
C PRO A 5 -14.76 36.32 0.07
N VAL A 6 -14.63 35.20 -0.64
CA VAL A 6 -14.39 33.86 -0.09
C VAL A 6 -13.03 33.71 0.62
N ASP A 7 -12.26 34.79 0.76
CA ASP A 7 -10.85 34.78 1.14
C ASP A 7 -10.53 35.04 2.63
N CYS A 8 -11.54 35.05 3.51
CA CYS A 8 -11.30 35.25 4.95
C CYS A 8 -11.96 34.18 5.83
N LEU A 9 -11.70 32.90 5.56
CA LEU A 9 -11.99 31.82 6.52
C LEU A 9 -10.65 31.28 7.04
N ASP A 10 -10.10 31.98 8.04
CA ASP A 10 -9.06 31.46 8.92
C ASP A 10 -9.65 30.34 9.78
N TRP A 11 -9.90 29.19 9.15
CA TRP A 11 -10.36 28.00 9.84
C TRP A 11 -9.34 27.56 10.87
N PRO A 12 -9.76 27.07 12.05
CA PRO A 12 -8.83 26.49 13.02
C PRO A 12 -7.99 25.38 12.36
N PRO A 13 -6.69 25.22 12.71
CA PRO A 13 -5.83 24.18 12.15
C PRO A 13 -6.45 22.77 12.23
N ASP A 14 -7.12 22.45 13.34
CA ASP A 14 -7.80 21.17 13.53
C ASP A 14 -8.96 20.95 12.54
N PHE A 15 -9.66 22.03 12.20
CA PHE A 15 -10.75 21.99 11.22
C PHE A 15 -10.20 21.76 9.81
N ARG A 16 -9.11 22.45 9.44
CA ARG A 16 -8.41 22.23 8.16
C ARG A 16 -7.96 20.78 8.02
N PHE A 17 -7.38 20.22 9.07
CA PHE A 17 -6.97 18.80 9.10
C PHE A 17 -8.16 17.85 8.96
N SER A 18 -9.27 18.10 9.67
CA SER A 18 -10.46 17.24 9.54
C SER A 18 -10.95 17.21 8.10
N ILE A 19 -11.02 18.35 7.42
CA ILE A 19 -11.45 18.42 6.02
C ILE A 19 -10.52 17.62 5.12
N LEU A 20 -9.20 17.78 5.27
CA LEU A 20 -8.24 17.05 4.46
C LEU A 20 -8.38 15.53 4.69
N ARG A 21 -8.46 15.11 5.96
CA ARG A 21 -8.61 13.71 6.36
C ARG A 21 -9.91 13.10 5.85
N ASP A 22 -11.03 13.79 6.04
CA ASP A 22 -12.36 13.29 5.68
C ASP A 22 -12.54 13.24 4.15
N ALA A 23 -11.99 14.23 3.43
CA ALA A 23 -11.91 14.20 1.98
C ALA A 23 -11.03 13.06 1.45
N ALA A 24 -9.90 12.82 2.12
CA ALA A 24 -9.00 11.72 1.80
C ALA A 24 -9.65 10.35 2.07
N SER A 25 -10.43 10.18 3.14
CA SER A 25 -11.13 8.92 3.41
C SER A 25 -12.28 8.64 2.45
N CYS A 26 -12.95 9.68 1.94
CA CYS A 26 -14.07 9.55 0.99
C CYS A 26 -13.63 9.65 -0.48
N TRP A 27 -12.32 9.55 -0.73
CA TRP A 27 -11.65 9.68 -2.04
C TRP A 27 -12.12 10.87 -2.88
N ARG A 28 -12.30 12.04 -2.26
CA ARG A 28 -12.71 13.29 -2.91
C ARG A 28 -11.51 14.08 -3.43
N VAL A 29 -11.01 13.74 -4.62
CA VAL A 29 -9.80 14.32 -5.24
C VAL A 29 -9.82 15.85 -5.26
N ASP A 30 -10.92 16.44 -5.71
CA ASP A 30 -11.02 17.90 -5.87
C ASP A 30 -10.96 18.64 -4.54
N VAL A 31 -11.55 18.07 -3.49
CA VAL A 31 -11.53 18.66 -2.14
C VAL A 31 -10.12 18.56 -1.55
N VAL A 32 -9.43 17.43 -1.73
CA VAL A 32 -8.02 17.27 -1.32
C VAL A 32 -7.14 18.29 -2.06
N ARG A 33 -7.29 18.40 -3.39
CA ARG A 33 -6.54 19.36 -4.21
C ARG A 33 -6.78 20.80 -3.75
N LEU A 34 -8.03 21.18 -3.52
CA LEU A 34 -8.38 22.52 -3.05
C LEU A 34 -7.80 22.78 -1.65
N ALA A 35 -7.88 21.81 -0.74
CA ALA A 35 -7.34 21.93 0.61
C ALA A 35 -5.82 22.13 0.58
N LEU A 36 -5.08 21.31 -0.17
CA LEU A 36 -3.63 21.42 -0.33
C LEU A 36 -3.21 22.73 -1.00
N ALA A 37 -4.02 23.28 -1.91
CA ALA A 37 -3.74 24.57 -2.55
C ALA A 37 -4.02 25.77 -1.62
N ARG A 38 -4.94 25.62 -0.65
CA ARG A 38 -5.44 26.74 0.17
C ARG A 38 -4.84 26.77 1.57
N PHE A 39 -4.32 25.64 2.07
CA PHE A 39 -3.81 25.52 3.43
C PHE A 39 -2.44 24.86 3.48
N ILE A 40 -1.63 25.31 4.45
CA ILE A 40 -0.36 24.66 4.80
C ILE A 40 -0.64 23.63 5.89
N PHE A 41 -0.19 22.40 5.66
CA PHE A 41 -0.36 21.29 6.60
C PHE A 41 0.99 20.87 7.19
N ARG A 42 0.97 20.37 8.43
CA ARG A 42 2.15 19.73 9.02
C ARG A 42 2.32 18.36 8.38
N THR A 43 3.56 17.87 8.29
CA THR A 43 3.87 16.51 7.79
C THR A 43 3.05 15.44 8.50
N LEU A 44 2.82 15.57 9.81
CA LEU A 44 1.99 14.62 10.57
C LEU A 44 0.53 14.58 10.07
N ASP A 45 -0.05 15.73 9.71
CA ASP A 45 -1.42 15.83 9.23
C ASP A 45 -1.54 15.24 7.82
N LEU A 46 -0.54 15.49 6.96
CA LEU A 46 -0.44 14.88 5.63
C LEU A 46 -0.26 13.36 5.70
N ASN A 47 0.63 12.86 6.57
CA ASN A 47 0.80 11.42 6.80
C ASN A 47 -0.54 10.80 7.21
N ARG A 48 -1.26 11.38 8.18
CA ARG A 48 -2.56 10.86 8.63
C ARG A 48 -3.59 10.84 7.50
N ALA A 49 -3.63 11.88 6.66
CA ALA A 49 -4.51 11.91 5.49
C ALA A 49 -4.13 10.82 4.47
N LEU A 50 -2.84 10.57 4.26
CA LEU A 50 -2.37 9.48 3.40
C LEU A 50 -2.78 8.12 3.95
N SER A 51 -2.62 7.91 5.26
CA SER A 51 -3.07 6.68 5.93
C SER A 51 -4.55 6.43 5.67
N THR A 52 -5.41 7.42 5.88
CA THR A 52 -6.86 7.28 5.66
C THR A 52 -7.21 7.06 4.19
N ALA A 53 -6.52 7.71 3.25
CA ALA A 53 -6.73 7.47 1.82
C ALA A 53 -6.41 6.02 1.42
N VAL A 54 -5.39 5.43 2.06
CA VAL A 54 -4.90 4.09 1.75
C VAL A 54 -5.74 3.00 2.42
N THR A 55 -6.15 3.18 3.68
CA THR A 55 -6.78 2.12 4.49
C THR A 55 -8.30 2.14 4.52
N SER A 56 -8.95 3.24 4.12
CA SER A 56 -10.40 3.38 4.19
C SER A 56 -11.01 3.32 2.78
N PRO A 57 -11.68 2.22 2.39
CA PRO A 57 -12.56 2.26 1.24
C PRO A 57 -13.73 3.23 1.53
N PRO A 58 -14.31 3.86 0.49
CA PRO A 58 -15.15 5.03 0.65
C PRO A 58 -16.45 4.82 1.42
N ASP A 59 -16.91 3.60 1.70
CA ASP A 59 -18.02 3.38 2.63
C ASP A 59 -18.09 1.98 3.27
N ASN A 60 -18.63 1.98 4.49
CA ASN A 60 -19.24 0.83 5.16
C ASN A 60 -20.19 0.08 4.22
N LEU A 61 -20.23 -1.25 4.37
CA LEU A 61 -21.04 -2.23 3.63
C LEU A 61 -22.56 -1.94 3.48
N ASP A 62 -23.10 -0.89 4.10
CA ASP A 62 -24.55 -0.65 4.22
C ASP A 62 -25.10 0.50 3.36
N THR A 63 -24.28 1.23 2.59
CA THR A 63 -24.79 2.25 1.66
C THR A 63 -24.66 1.80 0.21
N LEU A 64 -25.81 1.67 -0.47
CA LEU A 64 -25.98 1.24 -1.85
C LEU A 64 -25.49 2.32 -2.85
N TYR A 65 -24.22 2.71 -2.79
CA TYR A 65 -23.64 3.56 -3.83
C TYR A 65 -23.30 2.71 -5.06
N GLU A 66 -24.20 2.72 -6.05
CA GLU A 66 -24.06 2.05 -7.36
C GLU A 66 -23.18 2.85 -8.34
N GLY A 67 -22.09 3.46 -7.86
CA GLY A 67 -21.07 4.04 -8.73
C GLY A 67 -20.12 2.95 -9.30
N PRO A 68 -19.52 3.15 -10.48
CA PRO A 68 -18.51 2.22 -10.97
C PRO A 68 -17.28 2.27 -10.05
N ARG A 69 -17.11 1.25 -9.21
CA ARG A 69 -15.98 1.05 -8.28
C ARG A 69 -14.60 1.36 -8.89
N ALA A 70 -14.44 1.16 -10.20
CA ALA A 70 -13.21 1.49 -10.92
C ALA A 70 -12.81 2.98 -10.82
N LEU A 71 -13.78 3.90 -10.75
CA LEU A 71 -13.52 5.34 -10.61
C LEU A 71 -13.02 5.67 -9.21
N ASP A 72 -13.50 4.95 -8.20
CA ASP A 72 -13.10 5.13 -6.79
C ASP A 72 -11.60 4.80 -6.60
N TYR A 73 -11.10 3.70 -7.19
CA TYR A 73 -9.68 3.35 -7.11
C TYR A 73 -8.74 4.30 -7.89
N ILE A 74 -9.22 4.91 -8.98
CA ILE A 74 -8.47 5.95 -9.70
C ILE A 74 -8.35 7.20 -8.83
N HIS A 75 -9.43 7.60 -8.17
CA HIS A 75 -9.43 8.72 -7.23
C HIS A 75 -8.52 8.46 -6.03
N GLN A 76 -8.52 7.23 -5.51
CA GLN A 76 -7.59 6.82 -4.45
C GLN A 76 -6.12 7.01 -4.89
N GLN A 77 -5.74 6.51 -6.07
CA GLN A 77 -4.39 6.68 -6.62
C GLN A 77 -4.02 8.16 -6.78
N GLN A 78 -4.94 8.98 -7.29
CA GLN A 78 -4.72 10.42 -7.46
C GLN A 78 -4.50 11.13 -6.12
N ILE A 79 -5.26 10.79 -5.08
CA ILE A 79 -5.09 11.37 -3.74
C ILE A 79 -3.75 10.97 -3.13
N ILE A 80 -3.35 9.71 -3.26
CA ILE A 80 -2.04 9.23 -2.79
C ILE A 80 -0.92 10.05 -3.45
N HIS A 81 -0.99 10.25 -4.77
CA HIS A 81 -0.03 11.07 -5.49
C HIS A 81 -0.01 12.52 -4.98
N LEU A 82 -1.17 13.14 -4.82
CA LEU A 82 -1.29 14.53 -4.34
C LEU A 82 -0.68 14.70 -2.94
N LEU A 83 -0.93 13.75 -2.04
CA LEU A 83 -0.43 13.83 -0.67
C LEU A 83 1.09 13.62 -0.62
N ILE A 84 1.64 12.71 -1.42
CA ILE A 84 3.09 12.52 -1.51
C ILE A 84 3.76 13.73 -2.17
N ASP A 85 3.18 14.27 -3.24
CA ASP A 85 3.65 15.50 -3.89
C ASP A 85 3.61 16.72 -2.94
N ALA A 86 2.72 16.70 -1.94
CA ALA A 86 2.66 17.71 -0.88
C ALA A 86 3.74 17.53 0.23
N GLY A 87 4.64 16.54 0.10
CA GLY A 87 5.75 16.32 1.03
C GLY A 87 5.54 15.20 2.04
N THR A 88 4.58 14.30 1.79
CA THR A 88 4.42 13.08 2.60
C THR A 88 5.49 12.07 2.22
N ASP A 89 6.10 11.42 3.21
CA ASP A 89 6.98 10.28 2.94
C ASP A 89 6.13 9.04 2.60
N PRO A 90 6.27 8.43 1.42
CA PRO A 90 5.52 7.22 1.04
C PRO A 90 5.80 6.02 1.97
N SER A 91 6.91 6.05 2.71
CA SER A 91 7.32 5.02 3.68
C SER A 91 7.01 5.42 5.13
N CYS A 92 6.22 6.47 5.37
CA CYS A 92 5.97 6.99 6.72
C CYS A 92 5.25 6.00 7.66
N PHE A 93 4.69 4.91 7.11
CA PHE A 93 4.01 3.86 7.87
C PHE A 93 4.71 2.52 7.70
N ASN A 94 5.23 1.98 8.80
CA ASN A 94 5.76 0.62 8.82
C ASN A 94 4.68 -0.38 8.40
N GLY A 95 5.04 -1.31 7.52
CA GLY A 95 4.15 -2.38 7.07
C GLY A 95 3.07 -1.97 6.08
N ILE A 96 3.03 -0.73 5.58
CA ILE A 96 2.01 -0.30 4.61
C ILE A 96 2.11 -1.09 3.31
N VAL A 97 3.32 -1.28 2.77
CA VAL A 97 3.57 -2.07 1.55
C VAL A 97 3.11 -3.51 1.73
N THR A 98 3.48 -4.16 2.85
CA THR A 98 3.03 -5.51 3.19
C THR A 98 1.51 -5.60 3.32
N HIS A 99 0.87 -4.63 3.96
CA HIS A 99 -0.58 -4.59 4.10
C HIS A 99 -1.26 -4.50 2.74
N LEU A 100 -0.87 -3.56 1.89
CA LEU A 100 -1.50 -3.34 0.59
C LEU A 100 -1.27 -4.49 -0.38
N ALA A 101 -0.07 -5.07 -0.39
CA ALA A 101 0.24 -6.17 -1.28
C ALA A 101 -0.60 -7.43 -0.99
N THR A 102 -1.14 -7.58 0.22
CA THR A 102 -2.01 -8.73 0.56
C THR A 102 -3.49 -8.53 0.24
N HIS A 103 -3.90 -7.35 -0.24
CA HIS A 103 -5.30 -7.01 -0.56
C HIS A 103 -5.46 -6.64 -2.05
N ILE A 104 -6.22 -7.43 -2.81
CA ILE A 104 -6.35 -7.27 -4.28
C ILE A 104 -7.02 -5.95 -4.69
N ASP A 105 -7.94 -5.49 -3.86
CA ASP A 105 -8.62 -4.21 -3.95
C ASP A 105 -7.68 -3.03 -3.69
N LEU A 106 -6.53 -3.25 -3.04
CA LEU A 106 -5.56 -2.20 -2.72
C LEU A 106 -4.36 -2.18 -3.68
N VAL A 107 -4.40 -2.94 -4.78
CA VAL A 107 -3.34 -2.98 -5.79
C VAL A 107 -3.11 -1.59 -6.41
N GLY A 108 -4.16 -0.79 -6.61
CA GLY A 108 -4.03 0.59 -7.10
C GLY A 108 -3.28 1.49 -6.12
N ALA A 109 -3.57 1.37 -4.82
CA ALA A 109 -2.86 2.09 -3.77
C ALA A 109 -1.40 1.64 -3.63
N LEU A 110 -1.13 0.33 -3.71
CA LEU A 110 0.22 -0.22 -3.72
C LEU A 110 1.03 0.39 -4.87
N LYS A 111 0.45 0.39 -6.08
CA LYS A 111 1.08 0.97 -7.27
C LYS A 111 1.43 2.44 -7.04
N ALA A 112 0.48 3.23 -6.56
CA ALA A 112 0.65 4.65 -6.30
C ALA A 112 1.79 4.95 -5.32
N LEU A 113 1.90 4.16 -4.25
CA LEU A 113 2.99 4.30 -3.27
C LEU A 113 4.34 3.94 -3.88
N LEU A 114 4.42 2.82 -4.62
CA LEU A 114 5.66 2.36 -5.23
C LEU A 114 6.15 3.29 -6.36
N GLU A 115 5.24 3.84 -7.18
CA GLU A 115 5.55 4.87 -8.20
C GLU A 115 6.14 6.14 -7.59
N ARG A 116 5.87 6.38 -6.30
CA ARG A 116 6.36 7.54 -5.56
C ARG A 116 7.47 7.23 -4.57
N GLY A 117 8.08 6.05 -4.67
CA GLY A 117 9.30 5.72 -3.94
C GLY A 117 9.09 5.06 -2.57
N ALA A 118 7.91 4.49 -2.30
CA ALA A 118 7.77 3.56 -1.16
C ALA A 118 8.77 2.41 -1.31
N ASP A 119 9.43 2.03 -0.22
CA ASP A 119 10.36 0.90 -0.22
C ASP A 119 9.61 -0.41 -0.50
N PRO A 120 9.84 -1.09 -1.65
CA PRO A 120 9.20 -2.36 -1.97
C PRO A 120 9.60 -3.48 -0.99
N ASN A 121 10.69 -3.31 -0.24
CA ASN A 121 11.17 -4.23 0.80
C ASN A 121 10.70 -3.82 2.20
N GLY A 122 9.80 -2.84 2.30
CA GLY A 122 9.22 -2.39 3.56
C GLY A 122 8.70 -3.58 4.38
N ARG A 123 9.23 -3.73 5.59
CA ARG A 123 8.85 -4.83 6.48
C ARG A 123 7.49 -4.56 7.14
N GLY A 124 6.77 -5.63 7.47
CA GLY A 124 5.51 -5.59 8.22
C GLY A 124 5.63 -4.90 9.58
N LEU A 125 4.49 -4.76 10.29
CA LEU A 125 4.47 -4.13 11.62
C LEU A 125 5.37 -4.84 12.64
N ASP A 126 5.54 -6.16 12.49
CA ASP A 126 6.45 -6.96 13.31
C ASP A 126 7.93 -6.78 12.96
N LYS A 127 8.21 -6.07 11.85
CA LYS A 127 9.53 -5.86 11.24
C LYS A 127 10.27 -7.15 10.90
N LYS A 128 9.56 -8.27 10.78
CA LYS A 128 10.19 -9.57 10.55
C LYS A 128 10.28 -9.90 9.07
N ALA A 129 9.22 -9.59 8.32
CA ALA A 129 9.03 -10.09 6.97
C ALA A 129 8.67 -8.96 5.98
N THR A 130 9.15 -9.07 4.75
CA THR A 130 8.71 -8.24 3.62
C THR A 130 7.42 -8.79 3.02
N ALA A 131 6.74 -8.01 2.19
CA ALA A 131 5.57 -8.48 1.45
C ALA A 131 5.83 -9.81 0.70
N LEU A 132 6.99 -9.95 0.06
CA LEU A 132 7.34 -11.15 -0.71
C LEU A 132 7.48 -12.43 0.13
N HIS A 133 7.66 -12.34 1.45
CA HIS A 133 7.67 -13.50 2.35
C HIS A 133 6.28 -14.13 2.53
N HIS A 134 5.23 -13.47 2.03
CA HIS A 134 3.86 -13.98 2.09
C HIS A 134 3.28 -14.26 0.68
N PRO A 135 3.97 -14.99 -0.23
CA PRO A 135 3.63 -15.12 -1.66
C PRO A 135 2.35 -15.93 -1.97
N GLY A 136 1.55 -16.23 -0.94
CA GLY A 136 0.44 -17.18 -0.93
C GLY A 136 0.80 -18.43 -0.13
N GLY A 137 -0.02 -18.76 0.86
CA GLY A 137 0.09 -20.01 1.62
C GLY A 137 -1.01 -20.99 1.24
N PRO A 138 -0.96 -22.24 1.72
CA PRO A 138 -2.11 -23.13 1.61
C PRO A 138 -3.24 -22.51 2.43
N ALA A 139 -4.43 -22.50 1.86
CA ALA A 139 -5.67 -22.14 2.54
C ALA A 139 -5.79 -22.96 3.83
N TYR A 140 -5.41 -22.39 4.98
CA TYR A 140 -5.65 -23.03 6.26
C TYR A 140 -7.14 -22.90 6.54
N VAL A 141 -7.86 -24.01 6.38
CA VAL A 141 -9.32 -24.14 6.45
C VAL A 141 -9.97 -23.54 7.72
N ASN A 142 -9.18 -23.14 8.73
CA ASN A 142 -9.65 -22.66 10.02
C ASN A 142 -9.14 -21.27 10.47
N ASN A 143 -8.38 -20.52 9.64
CA ASN A 143 -7.75 -19.26 10.09
C ASN A 143 -8.18 -18.03 9.27
N GLY A 144 -9.43 -17.57 9.45
CA GLY A 144 -9.90 -16.24 9.03
C GLY A 144 -9.78 -15.92 7.53
N PRO A 145 -10.14 -14.70 7.09
CA PRO A 145 -10.00 -14.30 5.70
C PRO A 145 -8.52 -14.29 5.30
N GLU A 146 -8.18 -15.15 4.35
CA GLU A 146 -6.83 -15.38 3.84
C GLU A 146 -6.18 -14.11 3.30
N ARG A 147 -5.25 -13.54 4.08
CA ARG A 147 -4.38 -12.44 3.63
C ARG A 147 -3.24 -13.03 2.83
N HIS A 148 -3.45 -13.21 1.53
CA HIS A 148 -2.46 -13.80 0.63
C HIS A 148 -2.05 -12.81 -0.46
N LEU A 149 -0.74 -12.69 -0.66
CA LEU A 149 -0.19 -11.92 -1.76
C LEU A 149 -0.59 -12.59 -3.08
N HIS A 150 -1.29 -11.83 -3.91
CA HIS A 150 -1.79 -12.27 -5.22
C HIS A 150 -0.72 -11.99 -6.29
N GLU A 151 -0.78 -12.73 -7.40
CA GLU A 151 0.24 -12.67 -8.46
C GLU A 151 0.50 -11.24 -8.95
N THR A 152 -0.54 -10.42 -9.08
CA THR A 152 -0.43 -8.99 -9.46
C THR A 152 0.41 -8.19 -8.47
N GLY A 153 0.21 -8.39 -7.17
CA GLY A 153 1.01 -7.73 -6.12
C GLY A 153 2.47 -8.20 -6.13
N ILE A 154 2.72 -9.50 -6.36
CA ILE A 154 4.08 -10.03 -6.51
C ILE A 154 4.78 -9.35 -7.70
N ARG A 155 4.14 -9.35 -8.88
CA ARG A 155 4.72 -8.74 -10.09
C ARG A 155 5.03 -7.27 -9.86
N MET A 156 4.08 -6.53 -9.29
CA MET A 156 4.25 -5.11 -9.00
C MET A 156 5.43 -4.85 -8.06
N LEU A 157 5.54 -5.60 -6.96
CA LEU A 157 6.67 -5.48 -6.05
C LEU A 157 8.00 -5.75 -6.76
N LEU A 158 8.07 -6.82 -7.57
CA LEU A 158 9.28 -7.18 -8.31
C LEU A 158 9.64 -6.14 -9.39
N ASP A 159 8.65 -5.58 -10.08
CA ASP A 159 8.84 -4.55 -11.11
C ASP A 159 9.35 -3.23 -10.49
N HIS A 160 9.03 -2.98 -9.23
CA HIS A 160 9.55 -1.85 -8.45
C HIS A 160 10.81 -2.17 -7.63
N GLY A 161 11.44 -3.34 -7.84
CA GLY A 161 12.74 -3.66 -7.25
C GLY A 161 12.71 -4.37 -5.90
N ALA A 162 11.60 -5.02 -5.53
CA ALA A 162 11.57 -5.91 -4.38
C ALA A 162 12.61 -7.03 -4.52
N SER A 163 13.41 -7.21 -3.49
CA SER A 163 14.44 -8.23 -3.43
C SER A 163 13.84 -9.57 -3.02
N VAL A 164 14.07 -10.60 -3.83
CA VAL A 164 13.73 -11.99 -3.52
C VAL A 164 14.70 -12.65 -2.54
N LEU A 165 15.73 -11.91 -2.11
CA LEU A 165 16.82 -12.37 -1.25
C LEU A 165 16.75 -11.81 0.17
N GLU A 166 15.79 -10.92 0.46
CA GLU A 166 15.58 -10.42 1.82
C GLU A 166 15.39 -11.58 2.77
N ARG A 167 16.04 -11.51 3.93
CA ARG A 167 15.90 -12.53 4.97
C ARG A 167 15.02 -12.00 6.08
N ASP A 168 14.14 -12.87 6.56
CA ASP A 168 13.38 -12.62 7.78
C ASP A 168 14.19 -12.95 9.04
N THR A 169 13.54 -12.89 10.21
CA THR A 169 14.16 -13.21 11.50
C THR A 169 14.58 -14.68 11.65
N GLU A 170 14.05 -15.57 10.82
CA GLU A 170 14.40 -16.99 10.76
C GLU A 170 15.44 -17.29 9.67
N SER A 171 15.98 -16.25 9.04
CA SER A 171 16.90 -16.33 7.89
C SER A 171 16.28 -16.94 6.62
N ASN A 172 14.96 -17.07 6.57
CA ASN A 172 14.23 -17.51 5.39
C ASN A 172 14.10 -16.34 4.42
N ALA A 173 14.32 -16.65 3.14
CA ALA A 173 14.02 -15.77 2.01
C ALA A 173 12.60 -16.02 1.47
N PRO A 174 12.00 -15.08 0.72
CA PRO A 174 10.70 -15.24 0.05
C PRO A 174 10.49 -16.58 -0.65
N LEU A 175 11.54 -17.14 -1.29
CA LEU A 175 11.44 -18.40 -1.99
C LEU A 175 11.19 -19.61 -1.06
N HIS A 176 11.63 -19.57 0.20
CA HIS A 176 11.36 -20.65 1.18
C HIS A 176 9.86 -20.76 1.44
N TYR A 177 9.20 -19.62 1.63
CA TYR A 177 7.75 -19.54 1.80
C TYR A 177 7.00 -19.96 0.54
N ALA A 178 7.50 -19.56 -0.63
CA ALA A 178 6.92 -19.96 -1.91
C ALA A 178 7.00 -21.47 -2.14
N ALA A 179 8.10 -22.12 -1.70
CA ALA A 179 8.31 -23.56 -1.81
C ALA A 179 7.47 -24.35 -0.80
N PHE A 180 7.29 -23.83 0.42
CA PHE A 180 6.52 -24.50 1.47
C PHE A 180 5.01 -24.45 1.24
N GLY A 181 4.49 -23.36 0.68
CA GLY A 181 3.06 -23.09 0.74
C GLY A 181 2.38 -22.50 -0.50
N SER A 182 3.12 -22.10 -1.54
CA SER A 182 2.53 -21.31 -2.63
C SER A 182 2.26 -22.10 -3.92
N ASN A 183 1.40 -21.51 -4.76
CA ASN A 183 1.19 -21.91 -6.15
C ASN A 183 2.52 -21.94 -6.92
N VAL A 184 2.76 -22.99 -7.72
CA VAL A 184 3.94 -23.15 -8.60
C VAL A 184 4.24 -21.89 -9.44
N ARG A 185 3.22 -21.11 -9.79
CA ARG A 185 3.39 -19.83 -10.48
C ARG A 185 4.15 -18.79 -9.66
N CYS A 186 3.80 -18.61 -8.39
CA CYS A 186 4.49 -17.67 -7.50
C CYS A 186 5.95 -18.10 -7.28
N PHE A 187 6.17 -19.40 -7.07
CA PHE A 187 7.53 -19.96 -6.98
C PHE A 187 8.35 -19.67 -8.23
N ARG A 188 7.81 -19.94 -9.44
CA ARG A 188 8.49 -19.64 -10.71
C ARG A 188 8.77 -18.15 -10.89
N LEU A 189 7.82 -17.29 -10.50
CA LEU A 189 7.97 -15.85 -10.62
C LEU A 189 9.12 -15.34 -9.74
N LEU A 190 9.18 -15.76 -8.48
CA LEU A 190 10.28 -15.40 -7.58
C LEU A 190 11.61 -16.01 -8.03
N ALA A 191 11.61 -17.28 -8.45
CA ALA A 191 12.80 -17.96 -8.95
C ALA A 191 13.37 -17.27 -10.21
N SER A 192 12.51 -16.71 -11.07
CA SER A 192 12.95 -15.99 -12.28
C SER A 192 13.73 -14.70 -11.98
N LYS A 193 13.66 -14.19 -10.74
CA LYS A 193 14.35 -12.97 -10.30
C LYS A 193 15.57 -13.28 -9.42
N LEU A 194 15.90 -14.55 -9.20
CA LEU A 194 17.15 -14.93 -8.54
C LEU A 194 18.33 -14.62 -9.47
N PRO A 195 19.47 -14.17 -8.93
CA PRO A 195 20.67 -14.05 -9.73
C PRO A 195 21.10 -15.43 -10.25
N PRO A 196 21.72 -15.52 -11.45
CA PRO A 196 22.19 -16.78 -12.04
C PRO A 196 23.20 -17.51 -11.14
N ASP A 197 23.85 -16.77 -10.24
CA ASP A 197 24.84 -17.26 -9.28
C ASP A 197 24.21 -17.63 -7.92
N ALA A 198 22.88 -17.54 -7.79
CA ALA A 198 22.15 -17.96 -6.61
C ALA A 198 22.29 -19.48 -6.46
N ASP A 199 23.32 -19.92 -5.73
CA ASP A 199 23.50 -21.31 -5.43
C ASP A 199 22.47 -21.81 -4.40
N ALA A 200 22.42 -23.13 -4.21
CA ALA A 200 21.56 -23.78 -3.21
C ALA A 200 21.82 -23.31 -1.76
N SER A 201 22.97 -22.66 -1.49
CA SER A 201 23.35 -22.13 -0.18
C SER A 201 22.72 -20.76 0.10
N ILE A 202 22.55 -19.90 -0.92
CA ILE A 202 21.84 -18.61 -0.79
C ILE A 202 20.37 -18.86 -0.40
N VAL A 203 19.76 -19.85 -1.03
CA VAL A 203 18.39 -20.28 -0.74
C VAL A 203 18.29 -21.23 0.45
N ASN A 204 19.41 -21.54 1.13
CA ASN A 204 19.50 -22.37 2.33
C ASN A 204 18.44 -23.48 2.39
N LEU A 205 18.20 -24.13 1.25
CA LEU A 205 17.30 -25.25 1.11
C LEU A 205 17.99 -26.39 1.85
N LYS A 206 17.89 -26.40 3.18
CA LYS A 206 18.25 -27.55 4.00
C LYS A 206 17.56 -28.72 3.31
N ARG A 207 18.36 -29.61 2.70
CA ARG A 207 17.88 -30.82 2.06
C ARG A 207 16.83 -31.42 2.97
N LEU A 208 15.59 -31.45 2.49
CA LEU A 208 14.48 -32.17 3.11
C LEU A 208 14.89 -33.63 3.34
#